data_AF-A0A349MAU4-F1
#
_entry.id   AF-A0A349MAU4-F1
#
_cell.length_a   1.000
_cell.length_b   1.000
_cell.length_c   1.000
_cell.angle_alpha   90.00
_cell.angle_beta   90.00
_cell.angle_gamma   90.00
#
_symmetry.space_group_name_H-M   'P 1'
#
loop_
_entity.id
_entity.type
_entity.pdbx_description
1 polymer ?
#
loop_
_entity_poly.entity_id
_entity_poly.type
_entity_poly.pdbx_seq_one_letter_code
_entity_poly.pdbx_strand_id
1 'polypeptide(L)'
;AIGFDPETGTYLDGEGRNGHSSPQVSFNGAPIKWNKVHNLPDHVYFSHQQHVVVGGLQCQNCHGDVETWSAGRIASVDHINTLVDKYPGLIELSKPTLSMGWCIECHNKASIDLASSEYYEEMHNRMKDDVRGNEELRRILEDDKITVKELGGWECAKCHY
;
A
#
# COMPACT_ATOMS: atom_id res chain seq x y z
N ALA A 1 9.24 22.07 -9.63
CA ALA A 1 7.88 22.61 -9.75
C ALA A 1 7.81 23.86 -8.90
N ILE A 2 7.45 24.98 -9.50
CA ILE A 2 7.24 26.25 -8.80
C ILE A 2 5.72 26.47 -8.75
N GLY A 3 5.24 26.94 -7.59
CA GLY A 3 3.89 27.46 -7.35
C GLY A 3 2.75 26.78 -8.10
N PHE A 4 2.07 25.82 -7.46
CA PHE A 4 0.76 25.38 -7.91
C PHE A 4 -0.29 26.38 -7.40
N ASP A 5 -1.13 26.88 -8.30
CA ASP A 5 -2.29 27.68 -7.94
C ASP A 5 -3.53 26.78 -7.85
N PRO A 6 -4.05 26.53 -6.64
CA PRO A 6 -5.21 25.66 -6.44
C PRO A 6 -6.52 26.27 -6.94
N GLU A 7 -6.62 27.59 -7.11
CA GLU A 7 -7.86 28.21 -7.60
C GLU A 7 -8.04 27.99 -9.11
N THR A 8 -6.95 28.08 -9.87
CA THR A 8 -6.97 27.86 -11.32
C THR A 8 -6.62 26.43 -11.72
N GLY A 9 -6.04 25.64 -10.80
CA GLY A 9 -5.56 24.29 -11.09
C GLY A 9 -4.35 24.26 -12.01
N THR A 10 -3.58 25.35 -12.10
CA THR A 10 -2.45 25.49 -13.00
C THR A 10 -1.15 25.85 -12.27
N TYR A 11 -0.03 25.66 -12.95
CA TYR A 11 1.30 25.95 -12.41
C TYR A 11 1.76 27.35 -12.80
N LEU A 12 2.47 27.99 -11.87
CA LEU A 12 3.22 29.21 -12.11
C LEU A 12 4.55 28.89 -12.80
N ASP A 13 4.98 29.77 -13.70
CA ASP A 13 6.33 29.74 -14.25
C ASP A 13 7.37 30.43 -13.36
N GLY A 14 8.63 30.40 -13.81
CA GLY A 14 9.74 31.07 -13.12
C GLY A 14 9.65 32.59 -13.07
N GLU A 15 8.74 33.21 -13.82
CA GLU A 15 8.49 34.64 -13.89
C GLU A 15 7.19 35.02 -13.13
N GLY A 16 6.50 34.04 -12.52
CA GLY A 16 5.25 34.22 -11.78
C GLY A 16 3.99 34.25 -12.66
N ARG A 17 4.08 33.89 -13.94
CA ARG A 17 2.91 33.78 -14.83
C ARG A 17 2.17 32.47 -14.59
N ASN A 18 0.85 32.54 -14.55
CA ASN A 18 -0.04 31.42 -14.31
C ASN A 18 -0.57 30.78 -15.61
N GLY A 19 -1.22 29.61 -15.53
CA GLY A 19 -1.90 28.97 -16.66
C GLY A 19 -1.16 27.79 -17.29
N HIS A 20 -0.06 27.32 -16.68
CA HIS A 20 0.67 26.16 -17.21
C HIS A 20 0.03 24.85 -16.74
N SER A 21 -0.20 23.91 -17.67
CA SER A 21 -0.74 22.58 -17.37
C SER A 21 0.26 21.65 -16.68
N SER A 22 1.54 22.02 -16.64
CA SER A 22 2.61 21.20 -16.06
C SER A 22 3.60 22.06 -15.27
N PRO A 23 4.28 21.47 -14.27
CA PRO A 23 5.30 22.16 -13.50
C PRO A 23 6.37 22.82 -14.36
N GLN A 24 6.56 24.12 -14.20
CA GLN A 24 7.63 24.83 -14.87
C GLN A 24 8.93 24.68 -14.09
N VAL A 25 10.02 24.43 -14.80
CA VAL A 25 11.37 24.35 -14.25
C VAL A 25 12.01 25.72 -14.42
N SER A 26 12.19 26.44 -13.32
CA SER A 26 13.07 27.62 -13.30
C SER A 26 14.11 27.42 -12.20
N PHE A 27 15.34 27.79 -12.51
CA PHE A 27 16.48 27.68 -11.60
C PHE A 27 16.38 28.61 -10.39
N ASN A 28 15.51 29.63 -10.45
CA ASN A 28 15.40 30.65 -9.40
C ASN A 28 14.18 30.48 -8.49
N GLY A 29 13.27 29.53 -8.78
CA GLY A 29 12.06 29.36 -7.98
C GLY A 29 12.21 28.36 -6.84
N ALA A 30 11.57 28.67 -5.71
CA ALA A 30 11.52 27.75 -4.58
C ALA A 30 10.70 26.49 -4.96
N PRO A 31 11.09 25.29 -4.47
CA PRO A 31 10.32 24.08 -4.70
C PRO A 31 8.94 24.16 -4.04
N ILE A 32 7.92 23.54 -4.66
CA ILE A 32 6.62 23.35 -4.02
C ILE A 32 6.81 22.63 -2.68
N LYS A 33 6.31 23.26 -1.62
CA LYS A 33 6.28 22.69 -0.27
C LYS A 33 5.03 21.82 -0.12
N TRP A 34 5.14 20.57 -0.53
CA TRP A 34 4.05 19.61 -0.37
C TRP A 34 3.84 19.25 1.11
N ASN A 35 2.57 19.25 1.53
CA ASN A 35 2.19 18.69 2.81
C ASN A 35 1.90 17.20 2.63
N LYS A 36 2.76 16.34 3.17
CA LYS A 36 2.56 14.89 3.13
C LYS A 36 1.44 14.52 4.10
N VAL A 37 0.31 14.05 3.58
CA VAL A 37 -0.86 13.69 4.41
C VAL A 37 -0.73 12.29 5.02
N HIS A 38 -0.13 11.32 4.32
CA HIS A 38 0.12 9.98 4.85
C HIS A 38 1.49 9.96 5.53
N ASN A 39 1.53 10.08 6.85
CA ASN A 39 2.76 10.05 7.62
C ASN A 39 2.77 8.87 8.60
N LEU A 40 3.84 8.08 8.54
CA LEU A 40 4.13 7.01 9.49
C LEU A 40 5.32 7.45 10.36
N PRO A 41 5.44 6.97 11.60
CA PRO A 41 6.61 7.24 12.42
C PRO A 41 7.91 6.76 11.74
N ASP A 42 9.02 7.46 11.99
CA ASP A 42 10.30 7.21 11.30
C ASP A 42 10.90 5.81 11.54
N HIS A 43 10.53 5.16 12.66
CA HIS A 43 10.93 3.78 12.96
C HIS A 43 10.08 2.73 12.24
N VAL A 44 9.19 3.15 11.33
CA VAL A 44 8.39 2.24 10.49
C VAL A 44 8.95 2.23 9.08
N TYR A 45 9.37 1.07 8.63
CA TYR A 45 9.66 0.83 7.24
C TYR A 45 8.40 0.38 6.50
N PHE A 46 8.10 1.04 5.38
CA PHE A 46 6.98 0.67 4.52
C PHE A 46 7.43 0.67 3.06
N SER A 47 7.16 -0.44 2.35
CA SER A 47 7.50 -0.59 0.93
C SER A 47 6.26 -0.70 0.07
N HIS A 48 6.01 0.29 -0.80
CA HIS A 48 4.90 0.23 -1.76
C HIS A 48 5.02 -0.97 -2.72
N GLN A 49 6.24 -1.33 -3.11
CA GLN A 49 6.48 -2.42 -4.06
C GLN A 49 5.99 -3.77 -3.54
N GLN A 50 6.23 -4.06 -2.26
CA GLN A 50 5.78 -5.32 -1.64
C GLN A 50 4.25 -5.42 -1.60
N HIS A 51 3.57 -4.32 -1.33
CA HIS A 51 2.12 -4.33 -1.18
C HIS A 51 1.37 -4.29 -2.52
N VAL A 52 1.84 -3.47 -3.48
CA VAL A 52 1.15 -3.25 -4.76
C VAL A 52 1.59 -4.25 -5.82
N VAL A 53 2.90 -4.49 -5.95
CA VAL A 53 3.43 -5.34 -7.04
C VAL A 53 3.38 -6.82 -6.65
N VAL A 54 3.88 -7.15 -5.45
CA VAL A 54 3.92 -8.54 -4.98
C VAL A 54 2.57 -8.96 -4.39
N GLY A 55 2.01 -8.13 -3.50
CA GLY A 55 0.72 -8.40 -2.84
C GLY A 55 -0.51 -8.10 -3.70
N GLY A 56 -0.36 -7.44 -4.85
CA GLY A 56 -1.48 -7.16 -5.77
C GLY A 56 -2.60 -6.30 -5.18
N LEU A 57 -2.34 -5.57 -4.09
CA LEU A 57 -3.38 -4.80 -3.40
C LEU A 57 -3.81 -3.59 -4.23
N GLN A 58 -5.13 -3.37 -4.29
CA GLN A 58 -5.71 -2.20 -4.95
C GLN A 58 -5.41 -0.91 -4.16
N CYS A 59 -5.19 0.19 -4.88
CA CYS A 59 -4.90 1.50 -4.29
C CYS A 59 -5.96 1.93 -3.26
N GLN A 60 -7.22 1.62 -3.55
CA GLN A 60 -8.39 1.96 -2.74
C GLN A 60 -8.39 1.27 -1.38
N ASN A 61 -7.70 0.13 -1.24
CA ASN A 61 -7.58 -0.60 0.02
C ASN A 61 -6.80 0.18 1.09
N CYS A 62 -5.99 1.15 0.68
CA CYS A 62 -5.13 1.94 1.56
C CYS A 62 -5.49 3.43 1.53
N HIS A 63 -5.81 3.95 0.34
CA HIS A 63 -6.00 5.38 0.12
C HIS A 63 -7.46 5.79 -0.11
N GLY A 64 -8.41 4.84 -0.17
CA GLY A 64 -9.79 5.12 -0.57
C GLY A 64 -9.90 5.57 -2.03
N ASP A 65 -11.05 6.13 -2.39
CA ASP A 65 -11.36 6.48 -3.78
C ASP A 65 -10.78 7.85 -4.18
N VAL A 66 -9.45 7.92 -4.24
CA VAL A 66 -8.68 9.17 -4.43
C VAL A 66 -9.06 9.95 -5.69
N GLU A 67 -9.54 9.26 -6.73
CA GLU A 67 -9.99 9.89 -7.99
C GLU A 67 -11.17 10.84 -7.79
N THR A 68 -11.95 10.64 -6.73
CA THR A 68 -13.15 11.45 -6.44
C THR A 68 -12.84 12.71 -5.63
N TRP A 69 -11.59 12.92 -5.24
CA TRP A 69 -11.21 13.99 -4.30
C TRP A 69 -10.44 15.10 -4.99
N SER A 70 -10.75 16.34 -4.63
CA SER A 70 -10.02 17.52 -5.09
C SER A 70 -8.71 17.78 -4.32
N ALA A 71 -8.56 17.19 -3.13
CA ALA A 71 -7.39 17.34 -2.28
C ALA A 71 -6.99 16.02 -1.62
N GLY A 72 -5.68 15.83 -1.45
CA GLY A 72 -5.13 14.67 -0.75
C GLY A 72 -5.55 14.62 0.71
N ARG A 73 -6.03 13.47 1.16
CA ARG A 73 -6.44 13.19 2.54
C ARG A 73 -6.21 11.72 2.87
N ILE A 74 -6.28 11.38 4.16
CA ILE A 74 -6.30 9.98 4.62
C ILE A 74 -7.75 9.49 4.61
N ALA A 75 -8.03 8.38 3.94
CA ALA A 75 -9.33 7.71 4.03
C ALA A 75 -9.52 7.11 5.43
N SER A 76 -10.71 7.25 6.03
CA SER A 76 -11.06 6.42 7.19
C SER A 76 -11.29 4.97 6.76
N VAL A 77 -11.12 4.05 7.70
CA VAL A 77 -11.39 2.62 7.45
C VAL A 77 -12.86 2.42 7.06
N ASP A 78 -13.79 3.15 7.69
CA ASP A 78 -15.21 3.10 7.35
C ASP A 78 -15.46 3.52 5.90
N HIS A 79 -14.79 4.59 5.43
CA HIS A 79 -14.88 5.03 4.04
C HIS A 79 -14.34 3.97 3.08
N ILE A 80 -13.19 3.37 3.38
CA ILE A 80 -12.61 2.31 2.54
C ILE A 80 -13.58 1.12 2.46
N ASN A 81 -14.17 0.70 3.58
CA ASN A 81 -15.11 -0.43 3.60
C ASN A 81 -16.38 -0.15 2.78
N THR A 82 -16.81 1.11 2.60
CA THR A 82 -17.94 1.41 1.69
C THR A 82 -17.63 1.15 0.21
N LEU A 83 -16.37 0.92 -0.14
CA LEU A 83 -15.91 0.76 -1.52
C LEU A 83 -15.87 -0.70 -1.99
N VAL A 84 -16.15 -1.67 -1.11
CA VAL A 84 -16.04 -3.11 -1.41
C VAL A 84 -16.91 -3.55 -2.60
N ASP A 85 -18.08 -2.94 -2.76
CA ASP A 85 -18.99 -3.23 -3.87
C ASP A 85 -18.45 -2.69 -5.21
N LYS A 86 -17.78 -1.52 -5.18
CA LYS A 86 -17.18 -0.89 -6.38
C LYS A 86 -15.87 -1.56 -6.78
N TYR A 87 -15.12 -2.06 -5.80
CA TYR A 87 -13.79 -2.64 -5.98
C TYR A 87 -13.74 -4.04 -5.36
N PRO A 88 -14.15 -5.09 -6.12
CA PRO A 88 -14.07 -6.46 -5.64
C PRO A 88 -12.64 -6.83 -5.26
N GLY A 89 -12.44 -7.44 -4.09
CA GLY A 89 -11.12 -7.82 -3.59
C GLY A 89 -10.51 -6.83 -2.59
N LEU A 90 -11.22 -5.75 -2.23
CA LEU A 90 -10.85 -4.98 -1.04
C LEU A 90 -10.98 -5.82 0.23
N ILE A 91 -9.98 -5.71 1.09
CA ILE A 91 -9.92 -6.34 2.40
C ILE A 91 -10.55 -5.38 3.40
N GLU A 92 -11.69 -5.79 3.97
CA GLU A 92 -12.38 -5.04 5.00
C GLU A 92 -11.61 -5.09 6.32
N LEU A 93 -11.40 -3.91 6.91
CA LEU A 93 -10.64 -3.74 8.14
C LEU A 93 -11.47 -2.96 9.17
N SER A 94 -11.09 -3.03 10.43
CA SER A 94 -11.80 -2.40 11.55
C SER A 94 -10.93 -1.43 12.34
N LYS A 95 -9.61 -1.51 12.19
CA LYS A 95 -8.68 -0.59 12.87
C LYS A 95 -8.50 0.71 12.09
N PRO A 96 -8.16 1.83 12.76
CA PRO A 96 -7.89 3.10 12.09
C PRO A 96 -6.78 3.00 11.05
N THR A 97 -6.98 3.59 9.87
CA THR A 97 -6.03 3.59 8.76
C THR A 97 -4.65 4.07 9.20
N LEU A 98 -3.59 3.40 8.70
CA LEU A 98 -2.18 3.65 9.04
C LEU A 98 -1.79 3.43 10.53
N SER A 99 -2.66 2.81 11.33
CA SER A 99 -2.27 2.34 12.66
C SER A 99 -1.58 0.96 12.57
N MET A 100 -0.74 0.63 13.55
CA MET A 100 -0.13 -0.71 13.65
C MET A 100 -1.21 -1.82 13.65
N GLY A 101 -2.33 -1.60 14.35
CA GLY A 101 -3.43 -2.55 14.39
C GLY A 101 -4.05 -2.79 13.00
N TRP A 102 -4.11 -1.77 12.16
CA TRP A 102 -4.61 -1.86 10.79
C TRP A 102 -3.68 -2.67 9.89
N CYS A 103 -2.36 -2.48 10.02
CA CYS A 103 -1.37 -3.29 9.31
C CYS A 103 -1.47 -4.77 9.70
N ILE A 104 -1.50 -5.07 11.00
CA ILE A 104 -1.57 -6.45 11.50
C ILE A 104 -2.89 -7.11 11.09
N GLU A 105 -4.00 -6.38 11.18
CA GLU A 105 -5.31 -6.91 10.77
C GLU A 105 -5.32 -7.27 9.28
N CYS A 106 -4.74 -6.42 8.43
CA CYS A 106 -4.59 -6.71 7.00
C CYS A 106 -3.71 -7.94 6.77
N HIS A 107 -2.55 -8.03 7.45
CA HIS A 107 -1.64 -9.18 7.28
C HIS A 107 -2.25 -10.52 7.73
N ASN A 108 -3.23 -10.49 8.64
CA ASN A 108 -3.97 -11.69 9.03
C ASN A 108 -5.02 -12.13 7.99
N LYS A 109 -5.46 -11.22 7.11
CA LYS A 109 -6.56 -11.45 6.15
C LYS A 109 -6.07 -11.57 4.70
N ALA A 110 -5.02 -10.84 4.35
CA ALA A 110 -4.46 -10.82 3.01
C ALA A 110 -3.83 -12.19 2.69
N SER A 111 -4.32 -12.84 1.63
CA SER A 111 -3.71 -14.05 1.10
C SER A 111 -2.67 -13.73 0.04
N ILE A 112 -1.68 -14.61 -0.08
CA ILE A 112 -0.63 -14.56 -1.09
C ILE A 112 -0.87 -15.71 -2.06
N ASP A 113 -0.79 -15.41 -3.35
CA ASP A 113 -0.80 -16.44 -4.39
C ASP A 113 0.60 -17.00 -4.57
N LEU A 114 0.83 -18.23 -4.08
CA LEU A 114 2.11 -18.92 -4.24
C LEU A 114 2.41 -19.35 -5.69
N ALA A 115 1.43 -19.37 -6.58
CA ALA A 115 1.63 -19.71 -7.98
C ALA A 115 2.08 -18.50 -8.82
N SER A 116 2.16 -17.32 -8.21
CA SER A 116 2.43 -16.07 -8.93
C SER A 116 3.90 -15.81 -9.25
N SER A 117 4.85 -16.56 -8.65
CA SER A 117 6.28 -16.32 -8.89
C SER A 117 7.16 -17.58 -8.75
N GLU A 118 8.24 -17.61 -9.53
CA GLU A 118 9.28 -18.65 -9.47
C GLU A 118 9.86 -18.84 -8.06
N TYR A 119 9.93 -17.76 -7.27
CA TYR A 119 10.40 -17.79 -5.89
C TYR A 119 9.50 -18.64 -4.97
N TYR A 120 8.18 -18.45 -5.08
CA TYR A 120 7.21 -19.20 -4.26
C TYR A 120 7.08 -20.65 -4.70
N GLU A 121 7.24 -20.92 -6.00
CA GLU A 121 7.31 -22.30 -6.52
C GLU A 121 8.53 -23.05 -5.95
N GLU A 122 9.70 -22.42 -5.92
CA GLU A 122 10.91 -23.03 -5.33
C GLU A 122 10.72 -23.32 -3.84
N MET A 123 10.21 -22.35 -3.08
CA MET A 123 9.94 -22.51 -1.65
C MET A 123 8.94 -23.65 -1.39
N HIS A 124 7.86 -23.71 -2.17
CA HIS A 124 6.86 -24.75 -2.08
C HIS A 124 7.43 -26.15 -2.39
N ASN A 125 8.28 -26.27 -3.40
CA ASN A 125 8.95 -27.52 -3.73
C ASN A 125 9.88 -27.98 -2.59
N ARG A 126 10.68 -27.07 -2.01
CA ARG A 126 11.53 -27.39 -0.85
C ARG A 126 10.73 -27.86 0.37
N MET A 127 9.59 -27.22 0.64
CA MET A 127 8.71 -27.64 1.75
C MET A 127 8.12 -29.03 1.51
N LYS A 128 7.82 -29.40 0.26
CA LYS A 128 7.30 -30.74 -0.06
C LYS A 128 8.30 -31.86 0.19
N ASP A 129 9.59 -31.60 -0.05
CA ASP A 129 10.65 -32.62 0.01
C ASP A 129 11.11 -32.94 1.45
N ASP A 130 10.93 -32.01 2.39
CA ASP A 130 11.22 -32.23 3.82
C ASP A 130 9.99 -32.75 4.57
N VAL A 131 10.16 -33.72 5.48
CA VAL A 131 9.03 -34.35 6.20
C VAL A 131 8.29 -33.34 7.09
N ARG A 132 9.01 -32.46 7.78
CA ARG A 132 8.41 -31.41 8.63
C ARG A 132 7.84 -30.28 7.80
N GLY A 133 8.57 -29.88 6.75
CA GLY A 133 8.08 -28.91 5.78
C GLY A 133 6.75 -29.34 5.15
N ASN A 134 6.60 -30.61 4.83
CA ASN A 134 5.40 -31.17 4.21
C ASN A 134 4.22 -31.19 5.19
N GLU A 135 4.48 -31.50 6.47
CA GLU A 135 3.47 -31.45 7.53
C GLU A 135 2.97 -30.01 7.77
N GLU A 136 3.87 -29.04 7.89
CA GLU A 136 3.49 -27.63 8.05
C GLU A 136 2.80 -27.08 6.81
N LEU A 137 3.27 -27.45 5.61
CA LEU A 137 2.63 -27.04 4.36
C LEU A 137 1.19 -27.56 4.27
N ARG A 138 0.94 -28.81 4.68
CA ARG A 138 -0.42 -29.36 4.74
C ARG A 138 -1.30 -28.60 5.71
N ARG A 139 -0.75 -28.22 6.87
CA ARG A 139 -1.47 -27.47 7.90
C ARG A 139 -1.82 -26.05 7.44
N ILE A 140 -0.89 -25.38 6.78
CA ILE A 140 -1.08 -24.01 6.28
C ILE A 140 -2.03 -24.00 5.07
N LEU A 141 -1.99 -25.03 4.22
CA LEU A 141 -2.91 -25.16 3.08
C LEU A 141 -4.24 -25.85 3.42
N GLU A 142 -4.59 -26.02 4.70
CA GLU A 142 -5.89 -26.63 5.09
C GLU A 142 -7.10 -25.86 4.55
N ASP A 143 -6.97 -24.54 4.35
CA ASP A 143 -8.01 -23.66 3.82
C ASP A 143 -7.73 -23.14 2.39
N ASP A 144 -6.80 -23.81 1.69
CA ASP A 144 -6.29 -23.46 0.36
C ASP A 144 -5.71 -22.04 0.24
N LYS A 145 -5.37 -21.38 1.35
CA LYS A 145 -4.85 -20.00 1.36
C LYS A 145 -3.64 -19.88 2.27
N ILE A 146 -2.67 -19.06 1.86
CA ILE A 146 -1.57 -18.67 2.73
C ILE A 146 -1.68 -17.18 2.99
N THR A 147 -1.79 -16.81 4.25
CA THR A 147 -1.82 -15.42 4.68
C THR A 147 -0.42 -14.83 4.79
N VAL A 148 -0.33 -13.50 4.68
CA VAL A 148 0.92 -12.76 4.92
C VAL A 148 1.50 -13.07 6.30
N LYS A 149 0.63 -13.25 7.31
CA LYS A 149 1.02 -13.65 8.67
C LYS A 149 1.76 -14.98 8.71
N GLU A 150 1.29 -15.99 7.98
CA GLU A 150 1.89 -17.34 7.97
C GLU A 150 3.27 -17.36 7.33
N LEU A 151 3.56 -16.43 6.41
CA LEU A 151 4.91 -16.21 5.88
C LEU A 151 5.77 -15.30 6.77
N GLY A 152 5.33 -15.04 8.01
CA GLY A 152 6.04 -14.23 8.98
C GLY A 152 6.02 -12.74 8.65
N GLY A 153 5.08 -12.26 7.84
CA GLY A 153 4.96 -10.84 7.47
C GLY A 153 4.55 -9.91 8.61
N TRP A 154 4.38 -10.42 9.83
CA TRP A 154 4.08 -9.66 11.06
C TRP A 154 5.26 -9.54 12.04
N GLU A 155 6.43 -10.06 11.68
CA GLU A 155 7.61 -10.00 12.54
C GLU A 155 8.08 -8.54 12.71
N CYS A 156 8.37 -8.14 13.96
CA CYS A 156 8.76 -6.77 14.27
C CYS A 156 9.89 -6.26 13.38
N ALA A 157 10.94 -7.07 13.17
CA ALA A 157 12.13 -6.70 12.39
C ALA A 157 11.86 -6.42 10.90
N LYS A 158 10.72 -6.86 10.35
CA LYS A 158 10.34 -6.60 8.95
C LYS A 158 9.65 -5.24 8.78
N CYS A 159 9.12 -4.68 9.87
CA CYS A 159 8.38 -3.41 9.88
C CYS A 159 9.09 -2.30 10.67
N HIS A 160 9.87 -2.67 11.67
CA HIS A 160 10.57 -1.80 12.59
C HIS A 160 12.03 -2.27 12.71
N TYR A 161 12.98 -1.39 12.39
CA TYR A 161 14.42 -1.68 12.46
C TYR A 161 14.93 -1.82 13.88
#